data_AF-A0A949IQE0-F1
#
_entry.id   AF-A0A949IQE0-F1
#
_cell.length_a   1.000
_cell.length_b   1.000
_cell.length_c   1.000
_cell.angle_alpha   90.00
_cell.angle_beta   90.00
_cell.angle_gamma   90.00
#
_symmetry.space_group_name_H-M   'P 1'
#
loop_
_entity.id
_entity.type
_entity.pdbx_description
1 polymer ?
#
loop_
_entity_poly.entity_id
_entity_poly.type
_entity_poly.pdbx_seq_one_letter_code
_entity_poly.pdbx_strand_id
1 'polypeptide(L)'
;MPLVNLLAFAAGYAAVASITDACASEAANSASFSDALSNLKKKAIALTDSGLGKFARVKACGGYENCGVDLYIATTNMSGPKSGTGGHFYGPNTGLPAQAAEAENAAGNAAGSAGAGATIFEYTVRSNFTVGPFMDLSHVPFVGDVPLIGKGVLLSPSTSRVIEHCDDLTLSSAH
;
A
#
# COMPACT_ATOMS: atom_id res chain seq x y z
N MET A 1 -3.34 18.84 -27.57
CA MET A 1 -3.44 19.08 -26.11
C MET A 1 -3.98 17.89 -25.29
N PRO A 2 -4.97 17.08 -25.72
CA PRO A 2 -5.45 15.95 -24.90
C PRO A 2 -4.44 14.78 -24.80
N LEU A 3 -3.65 14.55 -25.86
CA LEU A 3 -2.65 13.48 -25.87
C LEU A 3 -1.50 13.71 -24.87
N VAL A 4 -1.11 14.97 -24.66
CA VAL A 4 -0.04 15.35 -23.71
C VAL A 4 -0.51 15.18 -22.27
N ASN A 5 -1.76 15.56 -21.96
CA ASN A 5 -2.33 15.31 -20.63
C ASN A 5 -2.52 13.82 -20.35
N LEU A 6 -2.88 13.03 -21.37
CA LEU A 6 -2.97 11.58 -21.24
C LEU A 6 -1.60 10.93 -20.97
N LEU A 7 -0.55 11.36 -21.69
CA LEU A 7 0.83 10.90 -21.46
C LEU A 7 1.34 11.30 -20.06
N ALA A 8 1.09 12.54 -19.63
CA ALA A 8 1.46 12.99 -18.29
C ALA A 8 0.71 12.24 -17.19
N PHE A 9 -0.58 11.93 -17.42
CA PHE A 9 -1.35 11.10 -16.51
C PHE A 9 -0.84 9.66 -16.46
N ALA A 10 -0.52 9.05 -17.61
CA ALA A 10 0.05 7.71 -17.65
C ALA A 10 1.41 7.65 -16.93
N ALA A 11 2.26 8.67 -17.11
CA ALA A 11 3.51 8.81 -16.36
C ALA A 11 3.27 9.02 -14.86
N GLY A 12 2.25 9.80 -14.48
CA GLY A 12 1.84 9.98 -13.09
C GLY A 12 1.31 8.70 -12.45
N TYR A 13 0.52 7.91 -13.17
CA TYR A 13 0.08 6.59 -12.73
C TYR A 13 1.25 5.64 -12.56
N ALA A 14 2.19 5.60 -13.52
CA ALA A 14 3.39 4.78 -13.42
C ALA A 14 4.25 5.19 -12.21
N ALA A 15 4.38 6.49 -11.95
CA ALA A 15 5.05 7.01 -10.75
C ALA A 15 4.37 6.51 -9.48
N VAL A 16 3.05 6.66 -9.35
CA VAL A 16 2.29 6.15 -8.18
C VAL A 16 2.46 4.64 -8.04
N ALA A 17 2.29 3.87 -9.12
CA ALA A 17 2.44 2.42 -9.10
C ALA A 17 3.86 1.98 -8.68
N SER A 18 4.89 2.69 -9.15
CA SER A 18 6.29 2.45 -8.74
C SER A 18 6.52 2.78 -7.26
N ILE A 19 5.86 3.82 -6.73
CA ILE A 19 5.90 4.16 -5.30
C ILE A 19 5.25 3.03 -4.50
N THR A 20 4.07 2.58 -4.90
CA THR A 20 3.34 1.49 -4.24
C THR A 20 4.18 0.22 -4.20
N ASP A 21 4.81 -0.16 -5.31
CA ASP A 21 5.62 -1.37 -5.38
C ASP A 21 6.90 -1.26 -4.53
N ALA A 22 7.59 -0.13 -4.58
CA ALA A 22 8.76 0.13 -3.74
C ALA A 22 8.43 0.11 -2.25
N CYS A 23 7.27 0.68 -1.86
CA CYS A 23 6.77 0.63 -0.49
C CYS A 23 6.38 -0.79 -0.06
N ALA A 24 5.74 -1.57 -0.93
CA ALA A 24 5.41 -2.97 -0.66
C ALA A 24 6.66 -3.84 -0.46
N SER A 25 7.68 -3.64 -1.29
CA SER A 25 8.96 -4.33 -1.15
C SER A 25 9.68 -3.95 0.14
N GLU A 26 9.66 -2.68 0.56
CA GLU A 26 10.31 -2.24 1.80
C GLU A 26 9.58 -2.77 3.03
N ALA A 27 8.24 -2.77 3.01
CA ALA A 27 7.43 -3.32 4.08
C ALA A 27 7.67 -4.84 4.25
N ALA A 28 7.70 -5.59 3.14
CA ALA A 28 7.94 -7.04 3.14
C ALA A 28 9.30 -7.46 3.73
N ASN A 29 10.32 -6.60 3.61
CA ASN A 29 11.66 -6.84 4.15
C ASN A 29 11.85 -6.32 5.59
N SER A 30 10.84 -5.67 6.18
CA SER A 30 10.97 -5.12 7.52
C SER A 30 10.78 -6.20 8.58
N ALA A 31 11.57 -6.14 9.66
CA ALA A 31 11.61 -7.19 10.69
C ALA A 31 10.37 -7.21 11.61
N SER A 32 9.67 -6.08 11.77
CA SER A 32 8.48 -5.96 12.60
C SER A 32 7.42 -5.10 11.90
N PHE A 33 6.14 -5.22 12.30
CA PHE A 33 5.07 -4.39 11.74
C PHE A 33 5.26 -2.89 12.02
N SER A 34 5.77 -2.54 13.20
CA SER A 34 6.06 -1.14 13.56
C SER A 34 7.17 -0.55 12.67
N ASP A 35 8.22 -1.32 12.43
CA ASP A 35 9.29 -0.92 11.52
C ASP A 35 8.80 -0.86 10.07
N ALA A 36 7.94 -1.80 9.66
CA ALA A 36 7.32 -1.80 8.33
C ALA A 36 6.55 -0.51 8.07
N LEU A 37 5.73 -0.04 9.03
CA LEU A 37 5.02 1.23 8.92
C LEU A 37 5.97 2.44 8.85
N SER A 38 7.00 2.47 9.71
CA SER A 38 7.99 3.56 9.74
C SER A 38 8.83 3.64 8.46
N ASN A 39 9.30 2.49 7.96
CA ASN A 39 10.11 2.39 6.74
C ASN A 39 9.27 2.68 5.49
N LEU A 40 8.05 2.17 5.43
CA LEU A 40 7.09 2.48 4.38
C LEU A 40 6.81 3.97 4.30
N LYS A 41 6.56 4.63 5.45
CA LYS A 41 6.38 6.09 5.51
C LYS A 41 7.59 6.83 4.96
N LYS A 42 8.80 6.50 5.44
CA LYS A 42 10.04 7.12 4.98
C LYS A 42 10.23 6.96 3.46
N LYS A 43 9.95 5.77 2.94
CA LYS A 43 10.05 5.47 1.50
C LYS A 43 9.02 6.22 0.67
N ALA A 44 7.76 6.26 1.13
CA ALA A 44 6.68 6.97 0.47
C ALA A 44 6.97 8.48 0.36
N ILE A 45 7.43 9.08 1.46
CA ILE A 45 7.82 10.51 1.48
C ILE A 45 9.03 10.73 0.55
N ALA A 46 10.08 9.92 0.66
CA ALA A 46 11.28 10.07 -0.18
C ALA A 46 10.99 9.97 -1.68
N LEU A 47 10.10 9.07 -2.09
CA LEU A 47 9.72 8.92 -3.49
C LEU A 47 8.73 9.99 -3.96
N THR A 48 7.84 10.46 -3.09
CA THR A 48 6.96 11.59 -3.40
C THR A 48 7.74 12.90 -3.55
N ASP A 49 8.77 13.11 -2.72
CA ASP A 49 9.66 14.29 -2.80
C ASP A 49 10.74 14.20 -3.89
N SER A 50 10.86 13.02 -4.53
CA SER A 50 11.79 12.78 -5.62
C SER A 50 11.44 13.62 -6.87
N GLY A 51 12.39 13.72 -7.80
CA GLY A 51 12.16 14.38 -9.08
C GLY A 51 10.98 13.80 -9.87
N LEU A 52 10.74 12.48 -9.74
CA LEU A 52 9.62 11.81 -10.38
C LEU A 52 8.29 12.18 -9.73
N GLY A 53 8.24 12.22 -8.40
CA GLY A 53 7.03 12.62 -7.67
C GLY A 53 6.64 14.08 -7.92
N LYS A 54 7.64 14.97 -7.96
CA LYS A 54 7.45 16.38 -8.32
C LYS A 54 7.03 16.57 -9.78
N PHE A 55 7.60 15.80 -10.70
CA PHE A 55 7.21 15.82 -12.11
C PHE A 55 5.76 15.38 -12.32
N ALA A 56 5.35 14.29 -11.67
CA ALA A 56 3.99 13.77 -11.70
C ALA A 56 2.99 14.58 -10.86
N ARG A 57 3.45 15.60 -10.12
CA ARG A 57 2.64 16.38 -9.16
C ARG A 57 1.80 15.48 -8.25
N VAL A 58 2.39 14.39 -7.77
CA VAL A 58 1.73 13.49 -6.82
C VAL A 58 1.63 14.17 -5.47
N LYS A 59 0.43 14.17 -4.91
CA LYS A 59 0.16 14.66 -3.57
C LYS A 59 -0.49 13.54 -2.75
N ALA A 60 0.10 13.22 -1.61
CA ALA A 60 -0.48 12.27 -0.66
C ALA A 60 -1.90 12.71 -0.25
N CYS A 61 -2.85 11.78 -0.27
CA CYS A 61 -4.22 11.99 0.14
C CYS A 61 -4.61 10.93 1.18
N GLY A 62 -4.48 11.26 2.47
CA GLY A 62 -4.68 10.30 3.55
C GLY A 62 -3.49 9.35 3.72
N GLY A 63 -3.75 8.13 4.18
CA GLY A 63 -2.71 7.16 4.53
C GLY A 63 -2.23 7.24 5.98
N TYR A 64 -1.36 6.31 6.36
CA TYR A 64 -0.69 6.31 7.66
C TYR A 64 0.05 7.64 7.88
N GLU A 65 -0.37 8.42 8.89
CA GLU A 65 0.18 9.74 9.20
C GLU A 65 0.25 10.71 7.99
N ASN A 66 -0.72 10.64 7.07
CA ASN A 66 -0.77 11.44 5.83
C ASN A 66 0.38 11.19 4.82
N CYS A 67 1.04 10.02 4.88
CA CYS A 67 2.10 9.70 3.91
C CYS A 67 1.58 9.26 2.52
N GLY A 68 0.26 9.16 2.34
CA GLY A 68 -0.35 8.72 1.08
C GLY A 68 -0.32 7.22 0.86
N VAL A 69 0.01 6.43 1.89
CA VAL A 69 0.10 4.97 1.80
C VAL A 69 -0.47 4.33 3.06
N ASP A 70 -1.24 3.26 2.89
CA ASP A 70 -1.81 2.42 3.93
C ASP A 70 -1.26 1.00 3.81
N LEU A 71 -0.97 0.39 4.96
CA LEU A 71 -0.51 -0.99 5.06
C LEU A 71 -1.65 -1.90 5.55
N TYR A 72 -1.80 -3.04 4.90
CA TYR A 72 -2.73 -4.10 5.26
C TYR A 72 -1.97 -5.42 5.37
N ILE A 73 -2.44 -6.32 6.21
CA ILE A 73 -1.94 -7.70 6.31
C ILE A 73 -2.99 -8.60 5.69
N ALA A 74 -2.64 -9.31 4.64
CA ALA A 74 -3.46 -10.37 4.07
C ALA A 74 -2.89 -11.72 4.52
N THR A 75 -3.74 -12.62 5.00
CA THR A 75 -3.35 -14.01 5.25
C THR A 75 -3.99 -14.90 4.19
N THR A 76 -3.29 -15.93 3.73
CA THR A 76 -3.83 -16.93 2.80
C THR A 76 -3.49 -18.31 3.32
N ASN A 77 -4.51 -19.12 3.64
CA ASN A 77 -4.32 -20.44 4.21
C ASN A 77 -4.30 -21.52 3.11
N MET A 78 -3.21 -22.29 2.99
CA MET A 78 -3.06 -23.29 1.92
C MET A 78 -3.81 -24.61 2.17
N SER A 79 -4.46 -24.77 3.34
CA SER A 79 -5.03 -26.06 3.77
C SER A 79 -6.56 -26.12 3.94
N GLY A 80 -7.29 -25.05 3.61
CA GLY A 80 -8.76 -24.96 3.75
C GLY A 80 -9.56 -25.14 2.44
N PRO A 81 -10.87 -25.48 2.51
CA PRO A 81 -11.62 -26.00 1.37
C PRO A 81 -11.81 -24.97 0.24
N LYS A 82 -12.01 -25.47 -0.99
CA LYS A 82 -12.42 -24.72 -2.19
C LYS A 82 -13.75 -23.98 -1.97
N SER A 83 -13.75 -22.91 -1.21
CA SER A 83 -14.89 -22.00 -1.04
C SER A 83 -14.40 -20.65 -0.57
N GLY A 84 -13.88 -19.83 -1.51
CA GLY A 84 -13.98 -18.37 -1.55
C GLY A 84 -13.69 -17.49 -0.31
N THR A 85 -13.17 -18.03 0.79
CA THR A 85 -13.07 -17.34 2.09
C THR A 85 -11.79 -17.77 2.81
N GLY A 86 -10.71 -18.01 2.05
CA GLY A 86 -9.44 -18.50 2.58
C GLY A 86 -8.40 -17.43 2.89
N GLY A 87 -8.78 -16.14 2.84
CA GLY A 87 -7.88 -15.07 3.22
C GLY A 87 -8.52 -13.95 4.03
N HIS A 88 -7.86 -13.59 5.13
CA HIS A 88 -8.28 -12.52 6.01
C HIS A 88 -7.46 -11.26 5.73
N PHE A 89 -8.14 -10.12 5.61
CA PHE A 89 -7.51 -8.81 5.45
C PHE A 89 -7.61 -8.04 6.76
N TYR A 90 -6.46 -7.68 7.33
CA TYR A 90 -6.31 -6.85 8.52
C TYR A 90 -5.75 -5.48 8.12
N GLY A 91 -6.25 -4.40 8.71
CA GLY A 91 -5.86 -3.03 8.38
C GLY A 91 -7.05 -2.08 8.21
N PRO A 92 -6.82 -0.79 7.89
CA PRO A 92 -5.53 -0.14 7.62
C PRO A 92 -4.66 0.09 8.86
N ASN A 93 -3.35 -0.06 8.71
CA ASN A 93 -2.30 0.33 9.66
C ASN A 93 -2.45 -0.26 11.07
N THR A 94 -3.25 -1.32 11.19
CA THR A 94 -3.41 -2.11 12.40
C THR A 94 -2.65 -3.42 12.21
N GLY A 95 -1.82 -3.75 13.20
CA GLY A 95 -1.13 -5.04 13.24
C GLY A 95 -2.14 -6.18 13.42
N LEU A 96 -1.66 -7.41 13.28
CA LEU A 96 -2.51 -8.58 13.48
C LEU A 96 -3.01 -8.58 14.93
N PRO A 97 -4.34 -8.60 15.19
CA PRO A 97 -4.85 -8.63 16.55
C PRO A 97 -4.39 -9.91 17.23
N ALA A 98 -4.01 -9.84 18.51
CA ALA A 98 -3.42 -10.98 19.24
C ALA A 98 -4.26 -12.27 19.13
N GLN A 99 -5.59 -12.14 19.11
CA GLN A 99 -6.53 -13.25 18.94
C GLN A 99 -6.46 -13.90 17.55
N ALA A 100 -6.17 -13.14 16.49
CA ALA A 100 -5.95 -13.66 15.14
C ALA A 100 -4.53 -14.22 14.99
N ALA A 101 -3.54 -13.64 15.67
CA ALA A 101 -2.20 -14.21 15.74
C ALA A 101 -2.22 -15.60 16.42
N GLU A 102 -2.95 -15.74 17.52
CA GLU A 102 -3.15 -17.04 18.19
C GLU A 102 -3.94 -18.03 17.32
N ALA A 103 -4.97 -17.58 16.59
CA ALA A 103 -5.77 -18.42 15.69
C ALA A 103 -4.99 -18.90 14.45
N GLU A 104 -4.16 -18.04 13.85
CA GLU A 104 -3.28 -18.43 12.74
C GLU A 104 -2.16 -19.37 13.22
N ASN A 105 -1.57 -19.12 14.40
CA ASN A 105 -0.62 -20.05 15.03
C ASN A 105 -1.25 -21.41 15.39
N ALA A 106 -2.55 -21.44 15.72
CA ALA A 106 -3.28 -22.67 16.00
C ALA A 106 -3.75 -23.42 14.73
N ALA A 107 -3.90 -22.72 13.60
CA ALA A 107 -4.33 -23.29 12.32
C ALA A 107 -3.18 -23.89 11.47
N GLY A 108 -1.94 -23.49 11.74
CA GLY A 108 -0.76 -24.01 11.04
C GLY A 108 0.50 -23.37 11.59
N ASN A 109 1.40 -24.20 12.09
CA ASN A 109 2.56 -23.80 12.88
C ASN A 109 3.35 -22.62 12.28
N ALA A 110 3.79 -21.74 13.18
CA ALA A 110 4.86 -20.76 13.03
C ALA A 110 5.84 -21.06 11.90
N ALA A 111 6.21 -20.02 11.15
CA ALA A 111 7.32 -20.01 10.20
C ALA A 111 8.52 -20.78 10.77
N GLY A 112 8.68 -22.05 10.39
CA GLY A 112 9.74 -22.92 10.91
C GLY A 112 9.39 -24.39 11.22
N SER A 113 8.12 -24.81 11.30
CA SER A 113 7.79 -26.23 11.56
C SER A 113 7.17 -26.90 10.33
N ALA A 114 7.95 -27.76 9.69
CA ALA A 114 7.55 -28.62 8.59
C ALA A 114 6.44 -29.60 9.03
N GLY A 115 5.18 -29.20 8.86
CA GLY A 115 4.04 -30.12 8.88
C GLY A 115 2.82 -29.65 9.69
N ALA A 116 2.09 -28.64 9.19
CA ALA A 116 0.63 -28.44 9.36
C ALA A 116 0.26 -27.09 8.72
N GLY A 117 -0.60 -27.09 7.68
CA GLY A 117 -1.24 -25.92 7.05
C GLY A 117 -0.36 -24.69 6.80
N ALA A 118 0.25 -24.56 5.62
CA ALA A 118 1.03 -23.35 5.31
C ALA A 118 0.12 -22.12 5.17
N THR A 119 0.03 -21.27 6.20
CA THR A 119 -0.51 -19.91 6.06
C THR A 119 0.59 -19.01 5.51
N ILE A 120 0.30 -18.35 4.40
CA ILE A 120 1.16 -17.30 3.82
C ILE A 120 0.67 -15.96 4.34
N PHE A 121 1.59 -15.16 4.91
CA PHE A 121 1.33 -13.77 5.28
C PHE A 121 1.84 -12.83 4.19
N GLU A 122 1.04 -11.85 3.83
CA GLU A 122 1.36 -10.86 2.81
C GLU A 122 1.10 -9.45 3.33
N TYR A 123 2.04 -8.53 3.11
CA TYR A 123 1.79 -7.11 3.26
C TYR A 123 1.18 -6.56 1.97
N THR A 124 -0.04 -6.06 2.09
CA THR A 124 -0.74 -5.35 1.03
C THR A 124 -0.62 -3.85 1.27
N VAL A 125 0.12 -3.18 0.41
CA VAL A 125 0.29 -1.73 0.43
C VAL A 125 -0.71 -1.11 -0.52
N ARG A 126 -1.52 -0.18 -0.03
CA ARG A 126 -2.42 0.63 -0.84
C ARG A 126 -1.95 2.07 -0.80
N SER A 127 -1.63 2.61 -1.96
CA SER A 127 -1.32 4.03 -2.08
C SER A 127 -2.60 4.84 -2.29
N ASN A 128 -2.58 6.11 -1.93
CA ASN A 128 -3.64 7.09 -2.10
C ASN A 128 -2.98 8.43 -2.45
N PHE A 129 -2.73 8.64 -3.75
CA PHE A 129 -2.09 9.86 -4.24
C PHE A 129 -2.94 10.54 -5.30
N THR A 130 -3.04 11.86 -5.21
CA THR A 130 -3.65 12.68 -6.25
C THR A 130 -2.58 13.09 -7.25
N VAL A 131 -2.79 12.78 -8.54
CA VAL A 131 -1.94 13.24 -9.65
C VAL A 131 -2.55 14.50 -10.26
N GLY A 132 -1.81 15.61 -10.23
CA GLY A 132 -2.23 16.87 -10.82
C GLY A 132 -2.12 16.92 -12.34
N PRO A 133 -2.87 17.79 -13.04
CA PRO A 133 -2.70 18.01 -14.46
C PRO A 133 -1.35 18.67 -14.76
N PHE A 134 -0.77 18.34 -15.92
CA PHE A 134 0.52 18.89 -16.36
C PHE A 134 0.44 20.41 -16.56
N MET A 135 -0.61 20.88 -17.24
CA MET A 135 -1.02 22.28 -17.29
C MET A 135 -2.27 22.44 -16.45
N ASP A 136 -2.17 23.23 -15.39
CA ASP A 136 -3.32 23.56 -14.54
C ASP A 136 -4.18 24.62 -15.24
N LEU A 137 -5.31 24.20 -15.80
CA LEU A 137 -6.30 25.09 -16.44
C LEU A 137 -7.50 25.35 -15.53
N SER A 138 -7.36 25.16 -14.21
CA SER A 138 -8.39 25.47 -13.20
C SER A 138 -8.91 26.90 -13.27
N HIS A 139 -8.11 27.84 -13.80
CA HIS A 139 -8.44 29.25 -13.93
C HIS A 139 -9.19 29.59 -15.23
N VAL A 140 -9.41 28.62 -16.12
CA VAL A 140 -10.17 28.80 -17.37
C VAL A 140 -11.65 28.46 -17.12
N PRO A 141 -12.58 29.41 -17.32
CA PRO A 141 -14.01 29.15 -17.19
C PRO A 141 -14.43 27.95 -18.05
N PHE A 142 -15.32 27.09 -17.54
CA PHE A 142 -15.84 25.86 -18.17
C PHE A 142 -14.90 24.63 -18.21
N VAL A 143 -13.60 24.79 -18.00
CA VAL A 143 -12.61 23.68 -18.08
C VAL A 143 -12.08 23.27 -16.70
N GLY A 144 -12.18 24.14 -15.71
CA GLY A 144 -11.61 23.93 -14.38
C GLY A 144 -12.17 22.76 -13.57
N ASP A 145 -13.36 22.26 -13.89
CA ASP A 145 -13.95 21.09 -13.22
C ASP A 145 -13.65 19.75 -13.93
N VAL A 146 -13.02 19.78 -15.09
CA VAL A 146 -12.75 18.56 -15.86
C VAL A 146 -11.56 17.80 -15.24
N PRO A 147 -11.74 16.54 -14.83
CA PRO A 147 -10.63 15.70 -14.35
C PRO A 147 -9.50 15.65 -15.37
N LEU A 148 -8.23 15.68 -14.92
CA LEU A 148 -7.01 15.70 -15.76
C LEU A 148 -6.74 17.00 -16.53
N ILE A 149 -7.61 18.00 -16.40
CA ILE A 149 -7.43 19.31 -17.06
C ILE A 149 -7.50 20.45 -16.05
N GLY A 150 -8.47 20.42 -15.13
CA GLY A 150 -8.64 21.40 -14.06
C GLY A 150 -8.57 20.84 -12.63
N LYS A 151 -8.79 19.53 -12.46
CA LYS A 151 -8.67 18.84 -11.15
C LYS A 151 -7.78 17.61 -11.25
N GLY A 152 -6.98 17.40 -10.20
CA GLY A 152 -6.18 16.19 -10.05
C GLY A 152 -7.06 14.96 -9.83
N VAL A 153 -6.54 13.80 -10.21
CA VAL A 153 -7.24 12.51 -10.08
C VAL A 153 -6.62 11.71 -8.95
N LEU A 154 -7.44 11.20 -8.03
CA LEU A 154 -7.00 10.28 -6.99
C LEU A 154 -6.70 8.92 -7.62
N LEU A 155 -5.49 8.43 -7.38
CA LEU A 155 -5.04 7.10 -7.76
C LEU A 155 -4.78 6.29 -6.50
N SER A 156 -5.41 5.11 -6.46
CA SER A 156 -5.28 4.19 -5.33
C SER A 156 -4.85 2.77 -5.72
N PRO A 157 -3.69 2.59 -6.38
CA PRO A 157 -3.18 1.26 -6.67
C PRO A 157 -2.78 0.54 -5.39
N SER A 158 -2.89 -0.78 -5.42
CA SER A 158 -2.50 -1.67 -4.33
C SER A 158 -1.59 -2.78 -4.84
N THR A 159 -0.56 -3.11 -4.06
CA THR A 159 0.37 -4.20 -4.34
C THR A 159 0.55 -5.04 -3.09
N SER A 160 0.55 -6.36 -3.26
CA SER A 160 0.78 -7.33 -2.19
C SER A 160 2.12 -8.02 -2.36
N ARG A 161 2.84 -8.21 -1.26
CA ARG A 161 4.13 -8.92 -1.20
C ARG A 161 4.16 -9.84 0.00
N VAL A 162 4.72 -11.04 -0.18
CA VAL A 162 4.90 -12.01 0.91
C VAL A 162 5.85 -11.43 1.94
N ILE A 163 5.56 -11.68 3.22
CA ILE A 163 6.37 -11.20 4.33
C ILE A 163 7.53 -12.19 4.56
N GLU A 164 8.75 -11.67 4.50
CA GLU A 164 9.97 -12.49 4.69
C GLU A 164 10.29 -12.71 6.17
N HIS A 165 9.84 -11.80 7.05
CA HIS A 165 10.07 -11.84 8.49
C HIS A 165 8.74 -11.83 9.25
N CYS A 166 8.29 -13.00 9.70
CA CYS A 166 7.04 -13.17 10.45
C CYS A 166 7.21 -13.06 11.98
N ASP A 167 8.41 -12.68 12.44
CA ASP A 167 8.81 -12.76 13.84
C ASP A 167 7.99 -11.83 14.76
N ASP A 168 7.44 -10.73 14.23
CA ASP A 168 6.49 -9.87 14.94
C ASP A 168 5.49 -9.15 14.01
N LEU A 169 4.37 -9.82 13.75
CA LEU A 169 3.22 -9.28 13.01
C LEU A 169 2.19 -8.58 13.91
N THR A 170 2.41 -8.61 15.23
CA THR A 170 1.49 -8.04 16.22
C THR A 170 1.89 -6.61 16.55
N LEU A 171 0.93 -5.71 16.70
CA LEU A 171 1.18 -4.48 17.46
C LEU A 171 0.95 -4.84 18.93
N SER A 172 2.03 -4.98 19.71
CA SER A 172 1.91 -4.95 21.16
C SER A 172 1.20 -3.65 21.55
N SER A 173 -0.04 -3.76 22.00
CA SER A 173 -0.83 -2.62 22.47
C SER A 173 -0.20 -2.10 23.76
N ALA A 174 0.76 -1.20 23.64
CA ALA A 174 1.21 -0.39 24.77
C ALA A 174 0.30 0.83 24.89
N HIS A 175 -0.39 0.88 26.02
CA HIS A 175 -1.22 1.96 26.54
C HIS A 175 -0.60 3.36 26.43
#